data_AF-A0A4Z0NWF1-F1
#
_entry.id   AF-A0A4Z0NWF1-F1
#
_cell.length_a   1.000
_cell.length_b   1.000
_cell.length_c   1.000
_cell.angle_alpha   90.00
_cell.angle_beta   90.00
_cell.angle_gamma   90.00
#
_symmetry.space_group_name_H-M   'P 1'
#
loop_
_entity.id
_entity.type
_entity.pdbx_description
1 polymer ?
#
loop_
_entity_poly.entity_id
_entity_poly.type
_entity_poly.pdbx_seq_one_letter_code
_entity_poly.pdbx_strand_id
1 'polypeptide(L)' 'GVYIASHQRDVSGRRIHLHAWHVPAFNGLIRALEHQALAWCTPEEALEYPLAPADIPLLQAFMALRDARLTDSC' A
#
# COMPACT_ATOMS: atom_id res chain seq x y z
N GLY A 1 10.32 5.73 6.21
CA GLY A 1 9.76 4.68 5.34
C GLY A 1 10.67 4.50 4.14
N VAL A 2 10.56 3.37 3.45
CA VAL A 2 11.25 3.09 2.18
C VAL A 2 10.33 3.49 1.04
N TYR A 3 10.82 4.29 0.09
CA TYR A 3 10.02 4.66 -1.07
C TYR A 3 9.74 3.42 -1.94
N ILE A 4 8.49 3.24 -2.36
CA ILE A 4 8.07 2.11 -3.21
C ILE A 4 7.96 2.59 -4.65
N ALA A 5 6.98 3.46 -4.91
CA ALA A 5 6.63 3.91 -6.25
C ALA A 5 5.76 5.16 -6.18
N SER A 6 5.59 5.79 -7.33
CA SER A 6 4.61 6.84 -7.52
C SER A 6 3.68 6.48 -8.66
N HIS A 7 2.41 6.86 -8.54
CA HIS A 7 1.42 6.66 -9.58
C HIS A 7 0.69 7.96 -9.86
N GLN A 8 0.54 8.30 -11.14
CA GLN A 8 -0.15 9.49 -11.59
C GLN A 8 -1.42 9.11 -12.32
N ARG A 9 -2.49 9.84 -12.03
CA ARG A 9 -3.75 9.72 -12.76
C ARG A 9 -4.47 11.06 -12.83
N ASP A 10 -5.18 11.28 -13.92
CA ASP A 10 -6.05 12.44 -14.07
C ASP A 10 -7.45 12.09 -13.58
N VAL A 11 -7.97 12.89 -12.64
CA VAL A 11 -9.30 12.74 -12.04
C VAL A 11 -10.03 14.06 -12.15
N SER A 12 -11.16 14.08 -12.85
CA SER A 12 -11.98 15.29 -13.03
C SER A 12 -11.17 16.51 -13.52
N GLY A 13 -10.24 16.27 -14.45
CA GLY A 13 -9.39 17.32 -15.03
C GLY A 13 -8.23 17.78 -14.14
N ARG A 14 -7.98 17.13 -13.00
CA ARG A 14 -6.84 17.40 -12.13
C ARG A 14 -5.90 16.21 -12.07
N ARG A 15 -4.60 16.45 -12.17
CA ARG A 15 -3.59 15.42 -11.97
C ARG A 15 -3.40 15.15 -10.49
N ILE A 16 -3.61 13.90 -10.11
CA ILE A 16 -3.28 13.38 -8.78
C ILE A 16 -1.99 12.58 -8.89
N HIS A 17 -1.06 12.86 -7.99
CA HIS A 17 0.21 12.13 -7.87
C HIS A 17 0.25 11.47 -6.50
N LEU A 18 0.21 10.14 -6.48
CA LEU A 18 0.28 9.34 -5.27
C LEU A 18 1.69 8.81 -5.09
N HIS A 19 2.17 8.80 -3.85
CA HIS A 19 3.47 8.26 -3.47
C HIS A 19 3.26 7.16 -2.42
N ALA A 20 3.71 5.95 -2.73
CA ALA A 20 3.68 4.84 -1.78
C ALA A 20 5.02 4.72 -1.05
N TRP A 21 4.93 4.56 0.27
CA TRP A 21 6.07 4.37 1.16
C TRP A 21 5.82 3.16 2.07
N HIS A 22 6.80 2.26 2.16
CA HIS A 22 6.79 1.15 3.10
C HIS A 22 7.24 1.64 4.49
N VAL A 23 6.44 1.37 5.53
CA VAL A 23 6.76 1.70 6.92
C VAL A 23 7.09 0.41 7.68
N PRO A 24 8.39 0.04 7.80
CA PRO A 24 8.77 -1.26 8.35
C PRO A 24 8.58 -1.37 9.87
N ALA A 25 8.48 -0.24 10.56
CA ALA A 25 8.22 -0.18 11.99
C ALA A 25 7.39 1.06 12.31
N PHE A 26 6.45 0.92 13.25
CA PHE A 26 5.67 2.01 13.82
C PHE A 26 5.55 1.80 15.33
N ASN A 27 5.19 2.86 16.07
CA ASN A 27 4.93 2.78 17.50
C ASN A 27 3.49 3.16 17.81
N GLY A 28 2.90 2.56 18.84
CA GLY A 28 1.51 2.76 19.24
C GLY A 28 0.55 1.74 18.65
N LEU A 29 -0.75 2.08 18.65
CA LEU A 29 -1.83 1.21 18.17
C LEU A 29 -2.47 1.80 16.93
N ILE A 30 -2.65 0.98 15.89
CA ILE A 30 -3.41 1.38 14.69
C ILE A 30 -4.89 1.47 15.06
N ARG A 31 -5.52 2.60 14.69
CA ARG A 31 -6.95 2.87 14.93
C ARG A 31 -7.59 3.46 13.69
N ALA A 32 -8.79 3.00 13.38
CA ALA A 32 -9.59 3.55 12.29
C ALA A 32 -10.34 4.80 12.78
N LEU A 33 -9.78 6.00 12.51
CA LEU A 33 -10.39 7.26 12.92
C LEU A 33 -11.49 7.73 11.94
N GLU A 34 -11.29 7.50 10.64
CA GLU A 34 -12.24 7.87 9.57
C GLU A 34 -12.68 6.66 8.72
N HIS A 35 -12.25 5.46 9.08
CA HIS A 35 -12.55 4.21 8.36
C HIS A 35 -13.36 3.27 9.24
N GLN A 36 -14.05 2.30 8.64
CA GLN A 36 -14.95 1.40 9.37
C GLN A 36 -14.25 0.17 9.95
N ALA A 37 -13.25 -0.37 9.24
CA ALA A 37 -12.58 -1.62 9.62
C ALA A 37 -11.11 -1.60 9.21
N LEU A 38 -10.31 -2.45 9.87
CA LEU A 38 -8.90 -2.71 9.56
C LEU A 38 -8.70 -4.22 9.41
N ALA A 39 -7.92 -4.61 8.41
CA ALA A 39 -7.51 -5.98 8.17
C ALA A 39 -6.01 -6.04 7.96
N TRP A 40 -5.37 -7.03 8.58
CA TRP A 40 -4.01 -7.44 8.24
C TRP A 40 -4.12 -8.56 7.22
N CYS A 41 -3.43 -8.42 6.09
CA CYS A 41 -3.42 -9.39 5.01
C CYS A 41 -2.06 -9.36 4.30
N THR A 42 -1.75 -10.41 3.55
CA THR A 42 -0.59 -10.40 2.66
C THR A 42 -0.83 -9.45 1.47
N PRO A 43 0.24 -9.01 0.77
CA PRO A 43 0.08 -8.21 -0.45
C PRO A 43 -0.76 -8.91 -1.52
N GLU A 44 -0.66 -10.24 -1.62
CA GLU A 44 -1.45 -11.06 -2.54
C GLU A 44 -2.94 -11.07 -2.15
N GLU A 45 -3.24 -11.29 -0.87
CA GLU A 45 -4.62 -11.25 -0.34
C GLU A 45 -5.25 -9.86 -0.48
N ALA A 46 -4.46 -8.79 -0.38
CA ALA A 46 -4.95 -7.42 -0.54
C ALA A 46 -5.58 -7.19 -1.92
N LEU A 47 -5.15 -7.89 -2.97
CA LEU A 47 -5.72 -7.79 -4.31
C LEU A 47 -7.14 -8.38 -4.42
N GLU A 48 -7.58 -9.16 -3.44
CA GLU A 48 -8.94 -9.72 -3.37
C GLU A 48 -9.95 -8.70 -2.82
N TYR A 49 -9.48 -7.64 -2.17
CA TYR A 49 -10.33 -6.55 -1.68
C TYR A 49 -10.68 -5.56 -2.81
N PRO A 50 -11.80 -4.81 -2.70
CA PRO A 50 -12.17 -3.77 -3.64
C PRO A 50 -11.30 -2.51 -3.46
N LEU A 51 -10.01 -2.61 -3.77
CA LEU A 51 -9.05 -1.51 -3.69
C LEU A 51 -9.42 -0.38 -4.64
N ALA A 52 -9.05 0.86 -4.27
CA ALA A 52 -9.20 1.95 -5.22
C ALA A 52 -8.27 1.71 -6.42
N PRO A 53 -8.68 2.05 -7.66
CA PRO A 53 -7.89 1.76 -8.85
C PRO A 53 -6.47 2.37 -8.85
N ALA A 54 -6.25 3.43 -8.06
CA ALA A 54 -4.94 4.09 -7.95
C ALA A 54 -3.96 3.33 -7.05
N ASP A 55 -4.45 2.46 -6.18
CA ASP A 55 -3.64 1.73 -5.20
C ASP A 55 -3.10 0.42 -5.79
N ILE A 56 -3.80 -0.19 -6.75
CA ILE A 56 -3.39 -1.42 -7.43
C ILE A 56 -1.97 -1.35 -8.01
N PRO A 57 -1.58 -0.34 -8.82
CA PRO A 57 -0.21 -0.27 -9.35
C PRO A 57 0.84 -0.04 -8.26
N LEU A 58 0.47 0.61 -7.16
CA LEU A 58 1.37 0.83 -6.02
C LEU A 58 1.59 -0.46 -5.21
N LEU A 59 0.52 -1.25 -5.02
CA LEU A 59 0.59 -2.57 -4.39
C LEU A 59 1.39 -3.55 -5.25
N GLN A 60 1.19 -3.57 -6.56
CA GLN A 60 1.99 -4.38 -7.48
C GLN A 60 3.49 -4.00 -7.42
N ALA A 61 3.80 -2.71 -7.34
CA ALA A 61 5.17 -2.26 -7.15
C ALA A 61 5.73 -2.69 -5.78
N PHE A 62 4.91 -2.67 -4.72
CA PHE A 62 5.31 -3.17 -3.40
C PHE A 62 5.63 -4.67 -3.44
N MET A 63 4.80 -5.49 -4.08
CA MET A 63 5.02 -6.94 -4.25
C MET A 63 6.30 -7.28 -5.02
N ALA A 64 6.74 -6.38 -5.90
CA ALA A 64 8.00 -6.53 -6.63
C ALA A 64 9.24 -6.26 -5.75
N LEU A 65 9.09 -5.59 -4.61
CA LEU A 65 10.18 -5.37 -3.67
C LEU A 65 10.52 -6.65 -2.92
N ARG A 66 11.81 -6.90 -2.75
CA ARG A 66 12.34 -8.08 -2.06
C ARG A 66 11.82 -8.19 -0.63
N ASP A 67 11.70 -7.06 0.07
CA ASP A 67 11.24 -6.99 1.47
C ASP A 67 9.74 -7.30 1.65
N ALA A 68 8.95 -7.28 0.58
CA ALA A 68 7.53 -7.66 0.62
C ALA A 68 7.32 -9.18 0.57
N ARG A 69 8.36 -9.94 0.18
CA ARG A 69 8.36 -11.40 0.25
C ARG A 69 8.93 -11.81 1.61
N LEU A 70 8.10 -12.39 2.49
CA LEU A 70 8.46 -12.97 3.79
C LEU A 70 9.47 -14.14 3.65
N THR A 71 10.68 -13.84 3.21
CA THR A 71 11.81 -14.75 3.06
C THR A 71 13.06 -13.94 3.35
N ASP A 72 13.30 -13.68 4.64
CA ASP A 72 14.63 -13.46 5.25
C ASP A 72 14.45 -13.08 6.75
N SER A 73 13.54 -13.76 7.48
CA SER A 73 13.57 -13.76 8.95
C SER A 73 14.02 -15.14 9.40
N CYS A 74 15.15 -15.17 10.09
CA CYS A 74 15.97 -16.32 10.48
C CYS A 74 15.23 -17.49 11.14
#